data_AF-A0A1B3W8K6-F1
#
_entry.id   AF-A0A1B3W8K6-F1
#
_cell.length_a   1.000
_cell.length_b   1.000
_cell.length_c   1.000
_cell.angle_alpha   90.00
_cell.angle_beta   90.00
_cell.angle_gamma   90.00
#
_symmetry.space_group_name_H-M   'P 1'
#
loop_
_entity.id
_entity.type
_entity.pdbx_description
1 polymer ?
#
loop_
_entity_poly.entity_id
_entity_poly.type
_entity_poly.pdbx_seq_one_letter_code
_entity_poly.pdbx_strand_id
1 'polypeptide(L)' 'MNTLLRCCIATATLVLLAGCAHQGTMPHQPALAAPGATHQPDGAYIHAVEAKARVRGVDVHWVNPPVKRMVAAADDAHSD' A
#
# COMPACT_ATOMS: atom_id res chain seq x y z
N MET A 1 16.40 -47.12 3.81
CA MET A 1 17.12 -45.84 3.75
C MET A 1 16.19 -44.70 3.31
N ASN A 2 15.01 -44.54 3.93
CA ASN A 2 14.00 -43.56 3.47
C ASN A 2 13.55 -42.62 4.60
N THR A 3 14.02 -42.85 5.82
CA THR A 3 13.69 -42.08 7.03
C THR A 3 14.32 -40.69 6.98
N LEU A 4 15.58 -40.57 6.53
CA LEU A 4 16.25 -39.29 6.36
C LEU A 4 15.55 -38.41 5.31
N LEU A 5 15.15 -39.00 4.17
CA LEU A 5 14.42 -38.29 3.12
C LEU A 5 13.07 -37.76 3.62
N ARG A 6 12.34 -38.58 4.40
CA ARG A 6 11.06 -38.17 5.01
C ARG A 6 11.23 -37.01 6.00
N CYS A 7 12.29 -37.01 6.80
CA CYS A 7 12.59 -35.90 7.70
C CYS A 7 12.89 -34.61 6.94
N CYS A 8 13.68 -34.66 5.86
CA CYS A 8 13.97 -33.48 5.04
C CYS A 8 12.71 -32.88 4.39
N ILE A 9 11.80 -33.74 3.92
CA ILE A 9 10.53 -33.28 3.33
C ILE A 9 9.66 -32.60 4.40
N ALA A 10 9.56 -33.21 5.59
CA ALA A 10 8.76 -32.66 6.69
C ALA A 10 9.30 -31.30 7.18
N THR A 11 10.62 -31.15 7.31
CA THR A 11 11.21 -29.88 7.75
C THR A 11 11.06 -28.78 6.69
N ALA A 12 11.21 -29.12 5.40
CA ALA A 12 10.99 -28.16 4.31
C ALA A 12 9.55 -27.62 4.33
N THR A 13 8.54 -28.48 4.49
CA THR A 13 7.14 -28.03 4.55
C THR A 13 6.84 -27.10 5.71
N LEU A 14 7.45 -27.32 6.89
CA LEU A 14 7.24 -26.47 8.06
C LEU A 14 7.85 -25.06 7.88
N VAL A 15 9.00 -24.96 7.22
CA VAL A 15 9.63 -23.66 6.94
C VAL A 15 8.80 -22.83 5.95
N LEU A 16 8.21 -23.46 4.92
CA LEU A 16 7.33 -22.76 3.98
C LEU A 16 6.07 -22.19 4.66
N LEU A 17 5.51 -22.89 5.65
CA LEU A 17 4.31 -22.41 6.37
C LEU A 17 4.61 -21.22 7.31
N ALA A 18 5.82 -21.10 7.85
CA ALA A 18 6.19 -20.01 8.75
C ALA A 18 6.27 -18.63 8.08
N GLY A 19 6.37 -18.58 6.74
CA GLY A 19 6.43 -17.32 5.98
C GLY A 19 5.11 -16.54 5.91
N CYS A 20 3.98 -17.15 6.25
CA CYS A 20 2.65 -16.50 6.11
C CYS A 20 2.24 -15.64 7.32
N ALA A 21 3.01 -15.61 8.41
CA ALA A 21 2.61 -14.93 9.65
C ALA A 21 3.19 -13.51 9.83
N HIS A 22 4.04 -13.01 8.93
CA HIS A 22 4.62 -11.68 9.07
C HIS A 22 3.70 -10.59 8.51
N GLN A 23 2.71 -10.18 9.29
CA GLN A 23 1.95 -8.95 9.05
C GLN A 23 2.62 -7.81 9.82
N GLY A 24 3.40 -6.99 9.12
CA GLY A 24 4.01 -5.79 9.69
C GLY A 24 2.91 -4.84 10.17
N THR A 25 2.92 -4.49 11.46
CA THR A 25 1.98 -3.52 12.03
C THR A 25 2.40 -2.13 11.57
N MET A 26 1.75 -1.58 10.53
CA MET A 26 1.89 -0.16 10.22
C MET A 26 1.01 0.64 11.20
N PRO A 27 1.57 1.55 12.02
CA PRO A 27 0.76 2.42 12.86
C PRO A 27 -0.10 3.33 11.98
N HIS A 28 -1.42 3.25 12.14
CA HIS A 28 -2.35 4.16 11.49
C HIS A 28 -2.38 5.48 12.25
N GLN A 29 -1.80 6.53 11.68
CA GLN A 29 -1.87 7.88 12.24
C GLN A 29 -2.97 8.67 11.52
N PRO A 30 -4.03 9.11 12.20
CA PRO A 30 -5.09 9.89 11.56
C PRO A 30 -4.54 11.27 11.17
N ALA A 31 -4.76 11.67 9.92
CA ALA A 31 -4.36 12.98 9.43
C ALA A 31 -5.33 14.06 9.93
N LEU A 32 -4.83 15.07 10.65
CA LEU A 32 -5.55 16.32 10.90
C LEU A 32 -5.76 17.04 9.56
N ALA A 33 -7.02 17.13 9.11
CA ALA A 33 -7.40 17.91 7.94
C ALA A 33 -7.38 19.40 8.30
N ALA A 34 -6.58 20.20 7.59
CA ALA A 34 -6.59 21.65 7.73
C ALA A 34 -7.83 22.23 7.03
N PRO A 35 -8.51 23.24 7.60
CA PRO A 35 -9.61 23.94 6.94
C PRO A 35 -9.13 24.54 5.62
N GLY A 36 -9.77 24.19 4.49
CA GLY A 36 -9.43 24.71 3.15
C GLY A 36 -8.57 23.80 2.27
N ALA A 37 -8.23 22.59 2.70
CA ALA A 37 -7.52 21.62 1.84
C ALA A 37 -8.46 21.10 0.73
N THR A 38 -8.17 21.41 -0.53
CA THR A 38 -8.80 20.75 -1.67
C THR A 38 -8.18 19.36 -1.85
N HIS A 39 -9.03 18.33 -1.85
CA HIS A 39 -8.65 16.94 -2.05
C HIS A 39 -8.79 16.59 -3.54
N GLN A 40 -7.66 16.40 -4.23
CA GLN A 40 -7.64 15.92 -5.61
C GLN A 40 -7.22 14.44 -5.60
N PRO A 41 -7.84 13.54 -6.40
CA PRO A 41 -7.36 12.18 -6.55
C PRO A 41 -5.89 12.14 -6.96
N ASP A 42 -5.07 11.31 -6.30
CA ASP A 42 -3.67 11.13 -6.67
C ASP A 42 -3.57 10.19 -7.88
N GLY A 43 -3.77 10.74 -9.08
CA GLY A 43 -3.76 9.98 -10.32
C GLY A 43 -2.43 9.27 -10.61
N ALA A 44 -1.30 9.87 -10.21
CA ALA A 44 0.02 9.26 -10.40
C ALA A 44 0.17 8.00 -9.55
N TYR A 45 -0.28 8.06 -8.29
CA TYR A 45 -0.28 6.90 -7.41
C TYR A 45 -1.22 5.80 -7.91
N ILE A 46 -2.46 6.16 -8.27
CA ILE A 46 -3.47 5.22 -8.77
C ILE A 46 -2.93 4.48 -9.99
N HIS A 47 -2.39 5.21 -10.97
CA HIS A 47 -1.83 4.63 -12.18
C HIS A 47 -0.66 3.68 -11.89
N ALA A 48 0.21 4.02 -10.94
CA ALA A 48 1.34 3.17 -10.56
C ALA A 48 0.88 1.83 -9.92
N VAL A 49 -0.15 1.88 -9.08
CA VAL A 49 -0.73 0.67 -8.46
C VAL A 49 -1.41 -0.20 -9.51
N GLU A 50 -2.22 0.39 -10.39
CA GLU A 50 -2.93 -0.34 -11.45
C GLU A 50 -1.96 -0.97 -12.46
N ALA A 51 -0.88 -0.27 -12.82
CA ALA A 51 0.16 -0.82 -13.69
C ALA A 51 0.81 -2.07 -13.06
N LYS A 52 1.13 -2.02 -11.77
CA LYS A 52 1.73 -3.16 -11.05
C LYS A 52 0.73 -4.31 -10.88
N ALA A 53 -0.54 -4.00 -10.65
CA ALA A 53 -1.59 -5.01 -10.52
C ALA A 53 -1.83 -5.76 -11.83
N ARG A 54 -1.84 -5.03 -12.96
CA ARG A 54 -1.91 -5.62 -14.30
C ARG A 54 -0.75 -6.60 -14.57
N VAL A 55 0.48 -6.21 -14.25
CA VAL A 55 1.66 -7.08 -14.40
C VAL A 55 1.53 -8.37 -13.58
N ARG A 56 0.81 -8.32 -12.45
CA ARG A 56 0.60 -9.45 -11.54
C ARG A 56 -0.67 -10.24 -11.84
N GLY A 57 -1.50 -9.81 -12.80
CA GLY A 57 -2.79 -10.43 -13.10
C GLY A 57 -3.80 -10.32 -11.95
N VAL A 58 -3.74 -9.24 -11.16
CA VAL A 58 -4.65 -8.98 -10.03
C VAL A 58 -5.49 -7.75 -10.34
N ASP A 59 -6.79 -7.80 -10.02
CA ASP A 59 -7.69 -6.67 -10.15
C ASP A 59 -7.68 -5.78 -8.91
N VAL A 60 -7.73 -4.46 -9.12
CA VAL A 60 -7.77 -3.47 -8.04
C VAL A 60 -9.15 -2.86 -7.97
N HIS A 61 -9.76 -2.94 -6.79
CA HIS A 61 -11.00 -2.26 -6.47
C HIS A 61 -10.76 -1.24 -5.36
N TRP A 62 -10.89 0.04 -5.68
CA TRP A 62 -10.65 1.12 -4.73
C TRP A 62 -11.91 1.38 -3.88
N VAL A 63 -11.86 1.02 -2.60
CA VAL A 63 -12.93 1.36 -1.63
C VAL A 63 -12.78 2.80 -1.11
N ASN A 64 -11.54 3.27 -0.97
CA ASN A 64 -11.20 4.65 -0.60
C ASN A 64 -9.98 5.08 -1.43
N PRO A 65 -10.17 5.64 -2.65
CA PRO A 65 -9.06 6.00 -3.51
C PRO A 65 -8.19 7.09 -2.87
N PRO A 66 -6.86 7.06 -3.07
CA PRO A 66 -5.95 7.99 -2.43
C PRO A 66 -6.16 9.40 -2.99
N VAL A 67 -6.25 10.38 -2.07
CA VAL A 67 -6.37 11.80 -2.38
C VAL A 67 -5.12 12.53 -1.90
N LYS A 68 -4.61 13.43 -2.74
CA LYS A 68 -3.50 14.32 -2.40
C LYS A 68 -4.08 15.60 -1.79
N ARG A 69 -3.48 16.07 -0.69
CA ARG A 69 -3.78 17.39 -0.13
C ARG A 69 -3.11 18.45 -0.99
N MET A 70 -3.91 19.33 -1.59
CA MET A 70 -3.40 20.55 -2.21
C MET A 70 -3.49 21.67 -1.18
N VAL A 71 -2.36 22.31 -0.87
CA VAL A 71 -2.35 23.58 -0.15
C VAL A 71 -2.65 24.64 -1.20
N ALA A 72 -3.80 25.32 -1.09
CA ALA A 72 -4.07 26.49 -1.91
C ALA A 72 -2.97 27.51 -1.61
N ALA A 73 -2.20 27.88 -2.63
CA ALA A 73 -1.26 29.00 -2.51
C ALA A 73 -2.10 30.23 -2.20
N ALA A 74 -1.85 30.86 -1.05
CA ALA A 74 -2.45 32.12 -0.69
C ALA A 74 -2.00 33.15 -1.74
N ASP A 75 -2.96 33.67 -2.49
CA ASP A 75 -2.81 34.86 -3.31
C ASP A 75 -2.57 36.08 -2.39
N ASP A 76 -1.32 36.28 -1.97
CA ASP A 76 -0.85 37.56 -1.44
C ASP A 76 -0.31 38.41 -2.61
N ALA A 77 -1.21 38.70 -3.56
CA ALA A 77 -1.06 39.81 -4.48
C ALA A 77 -1.71 41.05 -3.86
N HIS A 78 -1.10 41.59 -2.80
CA HIS A 78 -1.37 42.95 -2.32
C HIS A 78 -0.14 43.81 -2.64
N SER A 79 -0.03 44.23 -3.91
CA SER A 79 0.78 45.38 -4.31
C SER A 79 -0.13 46.59 -4.38
N ASP A 80 0.01 47.50 -3.44
CA ASP A 80 -0.30 48.93 -3.55
C ASP A 80 1.03 49.70 -3.53
#